data_AF-A0A7W8XVF9-F1
#
_entry.id   AF-A0A7W8XVF9-F1
#
_cell.length_a   1.000
_cell.length_b   1.000
_cell.length_c   1.000
_cell.angle_alpha   90.00
_cell.angle_beta   90.00
_cell.angle_gamma   90.00
#
_symmetry.space_group_name_H-M   'P 1'
#
loop_
_entity.id
_entity.type
_entity.pdbx_description
1 polymer ?
#
loop_
_entity_poly.entity_id
_entity_poly.type
_entity_poly.pdbx_seq_one_letter_code
_entity_poly.pdbx_strand_id
1 'polypeptide(L)'
;MTSGQIIGLVFIIGFPLWAIVASVIAWKQSIRKKRAEGSVRALEVKYSPILNEEAEVQRLRDIANSVSVDISNLRSSYNEKKAIFDRLAKEVAIFDEKLAFAEMGVYEPHFDYTDSEQYKQTIIENRETQKRMVSNKIAAIAKTEWTVSGSKAKGQTMNNRNVKLALRAFNNECDAAVANVRWNNANAMEKRIVNARQQIDNLNATNDVHITDEYLKRKRSFPCTLTPAIPARCSTWERFLR
;
A
#
# COMPACT_ATOMS: atom_id res chain seq x y z
N MET A 1 -94.08 62.97 42.18
CA MET A 1 -93.77 61.64 41.60
C MET A 1 -93.29 60.75 42.74
N THR A 2 -93.91 59.59 42.94
CA THR A 2 -93.54 58.65 44.02
C THR A 2 -92.22 57.94 43.69
N SER A 3 -91.43 57.60 44.69
CA SER A 3 -90.07 57.07 44.57
C SER A 3 -89.93 55.84 43.65
N GLY A 4 -91.01 55.06 43.45
CA GLY A 4 -91.07 53.94 42.52
C GLY A 4 -91.09 54.32 41.03
N GLN A 5 -91.63 55.48 40.67
CA GLN A 5 -91.64 55.96 39.26
C GLN A 5 -90.25 56.44 38.81
N ILE A 6 -89.43 56.93 39.74
CA ILE A 6 -88.06 57.38 39.48
C ILE A 6 -87.15 56.17 39.21
N ILE A 7 -87.31 55.08 39.98
CA ILE A 7 -86.56 53.83 39.78
C ILE A 7 -86.91 53.21 38.41
N GLY A 8 -88.20 53.18 38.05
CA GLY A 8 -88.64 52.72 36.72
C GLY A 8 -88.05 53.54 35.57
N LEU A 9 -88.04 54.87 35.67
CA LEU A 9 -87.46 55.75 34.66
C LEU A 9 -85.93 55.64 34.54
N VAL A 10 -85.23 55.44 35.66
CA VAL A 10 -83.78 55.20 35.67
C VAL A 10 -83.43 53.86 35.01
N PHE A 11 -84.24 52.82 35.18
CA PHE A 11 -84.04 51.56 34.45
C PHE A 11 -84.43 51.67 32.97
N ILE A 12 -85.52 52.36 32.63
CA ILE A 12 -85.99 52.51 31.24
C ILE A 12 -85.05 53.39 30.41
N ILE A 13 -84.39 54.39 31.01
CA ILE A 13 -83.51 55.33 30.28
C ILE A 13 -82.03 55.01 30.53
N GLY A 14 -81.65 54.65 31.76
CA GLY A 14 -80.27 54.41 32.17
C GLY A 14 -79.70 53.08 31.69
N PHE A 15 -80.50 52.00 31.66
CA PHE A 15 -80.06 50.71 31.12
C PHE A 15 -79.77 50.75 29.61
N PRO A 16 -80.62 51.33 28.74
CA PRO A 16 -80.27 51.48 27.34
C PRO A 16 -79.08 52.41 27.14
N LEU A 17 -78.94 53.48 27.93
CA LEU A 17 -77.73 54.33 27.89
C LEU A 17 -76.45 53.55 28.24
N TRP A 18 -76.48 52.71 29.29
CA TRP A 18 -75.34 51.88 29.66
C TRP A 18 -75.02 50.81 28.61
N ALA A 19 -76.04 50.18 28.02
CA ALA A 19 -75.87 49.24 26.92
C ALA A 19 -75.27 49.90 25.67
N ILE A 20 -75.65 51.15 25.37
CA ILE A 20 -75.04 51.96 24.30
C ILE A 20 -73.57 52.25 24.63
N VAL A 21 -73.23 52.62 25.87
CA VAL A 21 -71.84 52.86 26.29
C VAL A 21 -71.00 51.58 26.23
N ALA A 22 -71.53 50.45 26.73
CA ALA A 22 -70.86 49.16 26.72
C ALA A 22 -70.62 48.64 25.28
N SER A 23 -71.61 48.81 24.38
CA SER A 23 -71.45 48.45 22.97
C SER A 23 -70.43 49.34 22.25
N VAL A 24 -70.37 50.64 22.58
CA VAL A 24 -69.33 51.56 22.07
C VAL A 24 -67.93 51.18 22.57
N ILE A 25 -67.79 50.78 23.84
CA ILE A 25 -66.51 50.33 24.40
C ILE A 25 -66.07 49.01 23.76
N ALA A 26 -66.98 48.03 23.63
CA ALA A 26 -66.72 46.75 22.97
C ALA A 26 -66.35 46.95 21.49
N TRP A 27 -67.02 47.88 20.81
CA TRP A 27 -66.68 48.29 19.44
C TRP A 27 -65.28 48.91 19.36
N LYS A 28 -64.93 49.82 20.28
CA LYS A 28 -63.61 50.45 20.36
C LYS A 28 -62.51 49.43 20.66
N GLN A 29 -62.77 48.45 21.52
CA GLN A 29 -61.85 47.33 21.81
C GLN A 29 -61.69 46.40 20.61
N SER A 30 -62.79 46.07 19.92
CA SER A 30 -62.77 45.29 18.67
C SER A 30 -61.94 45.98 17.58
N ILE A 31 -62.09 47.30 17.43
CA ILE A 31 -61.28 48.11 16.51
C ILE A 31 -59.80 48.10 16.93
N ARG A 32 -59.49 48.26 18.22
CA ARG A 32 -58.11 48.18 18.73
C ARG A 32 -57.49 46.82 18.48
N LYS A 33 -58.24 45.73 18.70
CA LYS A 33 -57.81 44.36 18.43
C LYS A 33 -57.55 44.14 16.94
N LYS A 34 -58.47 44.56 16.06
CA LYS A 34 -58.28 44.51 14.59
C LYS A 34 -57.06 45.33 14.14
N ARG A 35 -56.81 46.50 14.75
CA ARG A 35 -55.62 47.31 14.49
C ARG A 35 -54.33 46.63 14.97
N ALA A 36 -54.34 46.04 16.15
CA ALA A 36 -53.21 45.28 16.69
C ALA A 36 -52.91 44.05 15.83
N GLU A 37 -53.93 43.27 15.46
CA GLU A 37 -53.81 42.13 14.53
C GLU A 37 -53.32 42.55 13.15
N GLY A 38 -53.79 43.69 12.63
CA GLY A 38 -53.28 44.27 11.39
C GLY A 38 -51.81 44.70 11.50
N SER A 39 -51.39 45.23 12.65
CA SER A 39 -50.00 45.62 12.93
C SER A 39 -49.09 44.40 13.01
N VAL A 40 -49.55 43.34 13.68
CA VAL A 40 -48.84 42.05 13.77
C VAL A 40 -48.69 41.41 12.39
N ARG A 41 -49.77 41.35 11.59
CA ARG A 41 -49.70 40.85 10.21
C ARG A 41 -48.79 41.69 9.33
N ALA A 42 -48.79 43.02 9.50
CA ALA A 42 -47.89 43.90 8.75
C ALA A 42 -46.41 43.65 9.12
N LEU A 43 -46.13 43.38 10.39
CA LEU A 43 -44.79 42.97 10.84
C LEU A 43 -44.43 41.59 10.27
N GLU A 44 -45.32 40.60 10.31
CA GLU A 44 -45.09 39.27 9.71
C GLU A 44 -44.77 39.36 8.21
N VAL A 45 -45.51 40.17 7.45
CA VAL A 45 -45.23 40.40 6.01
C VAL A 45 -43.90 41.11 5.81
N LYS A 46 -43.58 42.10 6.65
CA LYS A 46 -42.32 42.85 6.56
C LYS A 46 -41.10 41.99 6.89
N TYR A 47 -41.21 41.05 7.82
CA TYR A 47 -40.13 40.16 8.26
C TYR A 47 -40.15 38.78 7.58
N SER A 48 -41.17 38.46 6.77
CA SER A 48 -41.26 37.23 5.97
C SER A 48 -40.03 36.96 5.07
N PRO A 49 -39.38 37.96 4.45
CA PRO A 49 -38.14 37.74 3.70
C PRO A 49 -36.97 37.27 4.58
N ILE A 50 -36.88 37.73 5.83
CA ILE A 50 -35.82 37.37 6.78
C ILE A 50 -36.04 35.95 7.30
N LEU A 51 -37.30 35.52 7.51
CA LEU A 51 -37.62 34.13 7.84
C LEU A 51 -37.27 33.15 6.70
N ASN A 52 -37.31 33.61 5.44
CA ASN A 52 -36.86 32.83 4.28
C ASN A 52 -35.32 32.74 4.23
N GLU A 53 -34.64 33.85 4.54
CA GLU A 53 -33.17 33.89 4.63
C GLU A 53 -32.64 33.04 5.80
N GLU A 54 -33.27 33.07 6.98
CA GLU A 54 -32.92 32.21 8.11
C GLU A 54 -33.12 30.72 7.79
N ALA A 55 -34.21 30.37 7.09
CA ALA A 55 -34.44 29.00 6.63
C ALA A 55 -33.39 28.53 5.60
N GLU A 56 -32.98 29.42 4.70
CA GLU A 56 -31.92 29.14 3.72
C GLU A 56 -30.55 29.02 4.39
N VAL A 57 -30.23 29.86 5.38
CA VAL A 57 -29.02 29.73 6.19
C VAL A 57 -28.99 28.42 6.95
N GLN A 58 -30.12 27.98 7.50
CA GLN A 58 -30.21 26.68 8.17
C GLN A 58 -29.98 25.52 7.19
N ARG A 59 -30.60 25.57 6.01
CA ARG A 59 -30.37 24.58 4.93
C ARG A 59 -28.89 24.51 4.54
N LEU A 60 -28.25 25.67 4.35
CA LEU A 60 -26.83 25.73 3.99
C LEU A 60 -25.93 25.20 5.11
N ARG A 61 -26.28 25.41 6.38
CA ARG A 61 -25.58 24.82 7.53
C ARG A 61 -25.72 23.30 7.55
N ASP A 62 -26.91 22.78 7.29
CA ASP A 62 -27.16 21.34 7.26
C ASP A 62 -26.38 20.67 6.11
N ILE A 63 -26.30 21.32 4.95
CA ILE A 63 -25.45 20.90 3.82
C ILE A 63 -23.97 20.98 4.19
N ALA A 64 -23.52 22.06 4.82
CA ALA A 64 -22.13 22.21 5.24
C ALA A 64 -21.74 21.11 6.25
N ASN A 65 -22.65 20.78 7.17
CA ASN A 65 -22.47 19.72 8.14
C ASN A 65 -22.41 18.34 7.47
N SER A 66 -23.32 18.04 6.53
CA SER A 66 -23.31 16.76 5.81
C SER A 66 -22.03 16.59 5.00
N VAL A 67 -21.64 17.62 4.24
CA VAL A 67 -20.39 17.63 3.47
C VAL A 67 -19.17 17.49 4.39
N SER A 68 -19.17 18.13 5.57
CA SER A 68 -18.08 17.99 6.54
C SER A 68 -17.97 16.55 7.06
N VAL A 69 -19.09 15.89 7.32
CA VAL A 69 -19.13 14.48 7.74
C VAL A 69 -18.63 13.57 6.61
N ASP A 70 -19.07 13.80 5.38
CA ASP A 70 -18.62 13.03 4.22
C ASP A 70 -17.12 13.18 3.97
N ILE A 71 -16.58 14.40 4.10
CA ILE A 71 -15.13 14.65 4.00
C ILE A 71 -14.38 13.90 5.10
N SER A 72 -14.90 13.90 6.33
CA SER A 72 -14.29 13.18 7.45
C SER A 72 -14.27 11.67 7.19
N ASN A 73 -15.40 11.10 6.75
CA ASN A 73 -15.53 9.69 6.41
C ASN A 73 -14.61 9.29 5.25
N LEU A 74 -14.56 10.13 4.21
CA LEU A 74 -13.69 9.90 3.06
C LEU A 74 -12.21 9.95 3.44
N ARG A 75 -11.81 10.90 4.30
CA ARG A 75 -10.43 10.98 4.82
C ARG A 75 -10.07 9.75 5.65
N SER A 76 -10.97 9.27 6.51
CA SER A 76 -10.75 8.06 7.29
C SER A 76 -10.59 6.83 6.39
N SER A 77 -11.51 6.65 5.44
CA SER A 77 -11.47 5.56 4.45
C SER A 77 -10.21 5.62 3.57
N TYR A 78 -9.81 6.81 3.14
CA TYR A 78 -8.58 7.01 2.38
C TYR A 78 -7.35 6.60 3.19
N ASN A 79 -7.25 7.04 4.45
CA ASN A 79 -6.11 6.72 5.32
C ASN A 79 -5.99 5.21 5.56
N GLU A 80 -7.11 4.54 5.83
CA GLU A 80 -7.14 3.08 6.00
C GLU A 80 -6.69 2.36 4.71
N LYS A 81 -7.28 2.72 3.57
CA LYS A 81 -6.93 2.11 2.28
C LYS A 81 -5.50 2.41 1.87
N LYS A 82 -4.99 3.60 2.18
CA LYS A 82 -3.60 3.97 1.91
C LYS A 82 -2.63 3.15 2.75
N ALA A 83 -2.92 2.95 4.04
CA ALA A 83 -2.11 2.08 4.89
C ALA A 83 -2.07 0.63 4.37
N ILE A 84 -3.22 0.11 3.92
CA ILE A 84 -3.31 -1.20 3.28
C ILE A 84 -2.47 -1.23 1.98
N PHE A 85 -2.64 -0.23 1.11
CA PHE A 85 -1.89 -0.12 -0.14
C PHE A 85 -0.37 -0.09 0.12
N ASP A 86 0.09 0.71 1.07
CA ASP A 86 1.52 0.82 1.39
C ASP A 86 2.09 -0.49 1.94
N ARG A 87 1.29 -1.26 2.70
CA ARG A 87 1.67 -2.61 3.14
C ARG A 87 1.76 -3.58 1.95
N LEU A 88 0.74 -3.64 1.10
CA LEU A 88 0.75 -4.52 -0.06
C LEU A 88 1.87 -4.16 -1.03
N ALA A 89 2.14 -2.86 -1.25
CA ALA A 89 3.23 -2.42 -2.11
C ALA A 89 4.60 -2.91 -1.62
N LYS A 90 4.82 -2.91 -0.29
CA LYS A 90 6.04 -3.50 0.30
C LYS A 90 6.11 -5.01 0.11
N GLU A 91 5.00 -5.72 0.32
CA GLU A 91 4.93 -7.17 0.11
C GLU A 91 5.22 -7.53 -1.35
N VAL A 92 4.60 -6.82 -2.31
CA VAL A 92 4.83 -7.01 -3.74
C VAL A 92 6.30 -6.77 -4.11
N ALA A 93 6.93 -5.72 -3.57
CA ALA A 93 8.36 -5.47 -3.83
C ALA A 93 9.26 -6.62 -3.37
N ILE A 94 8.96 -7.25 -2.23
CA ILE A 94 9.68 -8.45 -1.74
C ILE A 94 9.46 -9.63 -2.68
N PHE A 95 8.22 -9.83 -3.17
CA PHE A 95 7.92 -10.90 -4.12
C PHE A 95 8.60 -10.69 -5.47
N ASP A 96 8.65 -9.46 -5.99
CA ASP A 96 9.35 -9.13 -7.23
C ASP A 96 10.85 -9.45 -7.15
N GLU A 97 11.48 -9.16 -6.00
CA GLU A 97 12.87 -9.54 -5.75
C GLU A 97 13.04 -11.07 -5.74
N LYS A 98 12.18 -11.80 -5.04
CA LYS A 98 12.20 -13.27 -5.03
C LYS A 98 12.01 -13.86 -6.43
N LEU A 99 11.08 -13.31 -7.22
CA LEU A 99 10.84 -13.71 -8.61
C LEU A 99 12.07 -13.46 -9.47
N ALA A 100 12.72 -12.30 -9.34
CA ALA A 100 13.92 -11.97 -10.08
C ALA A 100 15.06 -12.98 -9.81
N PHE A 101 15.24 -13.40 -8.56
CA PHE A 101 16.21 -14.45 -8.21
C PHE A 101 15.84 -15.83 -8.75
N ALA A 102 14.56 -16.21 -8.68
CA ALA A 102 14.07 -17.47 -9.25
C ALA A 102 14.28 -17.52 -10.77
N GLU A 103 14.06 -16.40 -11.49
CA GLU A 103 14.35 -16.31 -12.93
C GLU A 103 15.83 -16.51 -13.27
N MET A 104 16.73 -16.22 -12.33
CA MET A 104 18.17 -16.46 -12.44
C MET A 104 18.59 -17.84 -11.88
N GLY A 105 17.65 -18.70 -11.49
CA GLY A 105 17.92 -20.03 -10.94
C GLY A 105 18.48 -20.02 -9.52
N VAL A 106 18.23 -18.97 -8.74
CA VAL A 106 18.66 -18.90 -7.32
C VAL A 106 17.45 -19.22 -6.43
N TYR A 107 17.38 -20.46 -5.94
CA TYR A 107 16.30 -20.94 -5.07
C TYR A 107 16.66 -20.87 -3.58
N GLU A 108 15.62 -20.85 -2.73
CA GLU A 108 15.76 -20.96 -1.28
C GLU A 108 16.18 -22.40 -0.90
N PRO A 109 17.18 -22.59 -0.02
CA PRO A 109 17.60 -23.91 0.42
C PRO A 109 16.52 -24.56 1.29
N HIS A 110 16.28 -25.86 1.09
CA HIS A 110 15.45 -26.67 1.96
C HIS A 110 16.35 -27.42 2.94
N PHE A 111 15.96 -27.47 4.22
CA PHE A 111 16.70 -28.14 5.29
C PHE A 111 15.81 -29.16 5.98
N ASP A 112 16.39 -30.30 6.32
CA ASP A 112 15.71 -31.35 7.07
C ASP A 112 15.83 -31.11 8.59
N TYR A 113 14.92 -31.70 9.37
CA TYR A 113 14.93 -31.55 10.84
C TYR A 113 16.21 -32.10 11.49
N THR A 114 16.91 -33.02 10.82
CA THR A 114 18.14 -33.65 11.30
C THR A 114 19.41 -32.82 11.04
N ASP A 115 19.30 -31.72 10.30
CA ASP A 115 20.43 -30.88 9.95
C ASP A 115 20.90 -30.03 11.14
N SER A 116 22.21 -29.93 11.34
CA SER A 116 22.77 -29.12 12.42
C SER A 116 22.56 -27.62 12.17
N GLU A 117 22.34 -26.85 13.23
CA GLU A 117 22.14 -25.39 13.10
C GLU A 117 23.37 -24.69 12.49
N GLN A 118 24.58 -25.13 12.83
CA GLN A 118 25.82 -24.62 12.23
C GLN A 118 25.86 -24.84 10.72
N TYR A 119 25.37 -26.00 10.26
CA TYR A 119 25.28 -26.32 8.85
C TYR A 119 24.27 -25.44 8.13
N LYS A 120 23.05 -25.29 8.68
CA LYS A 120 22.01 -24.40 8.13
C LYS A 120 22.52 -22.97 7.99
N GLN A 121 23.15 -22.44 9.03
CA GLN A 121 23.67 -21.08 9.05
C GLN A 121 24.75 -20.87 7.97
N THR A 122 25.70 -21.79 7.85
CA THR A 122 26.76 -21.72 6.83
C THR A 122 26.20 -21.70 5.40
N ILE A 123 25.16 -22.52 5.14
CA ILE A 123 24.49 -22.59 3.85
C ILE A 123 23.75 -21.29 3.54
N ILE A 124 23.04 -20.73 4.54
CA ILE A 124 22.34 -19.45 4.42
C ILE A 124 23.33 -18.33 4.08
N GLU A 125 24.42 -18.19 4.83
CA GLU A 125 25.43 -17.14 4.61
C GLU A 125 26.08 -17.22 3.23
N ASN A 126 26.34 -18.44 2.76
CA ASN A 126 26.87 -18.67 1.42
C ASN A 126 25.86 -18.23 0.35
N ARG A 127 24.60 -18.65 0.47
CA ARG A 127 23.53 -18.27 -0.47
C ARG A 127 23.26 -16.77 -0.46
N GLU A 128 23.28 -16.11 0.70
CA GLU A 128 23.17 -14.66 0.80
C GLU A 128 24.34 -13.94 0.10
N THR A 129 25.55 -14.47 0.22
CA THR A 129 26.69 -13.93 -0.52
C THR A 129 26.51 -14.08 -2.03
N GLN A 130 26.03 -15.24 -2.50
CA GLN A 130 25.72 -15.46 -3.92
C GLN A 130 24.64 -14.49 -4.41
N LYS A 131 23.55 -14.29 -3.65
CA LYS A 131 22.49 -13.32 -3.96
C LYS A 131 23.06 -11.91 -4.13
N ARG A 132 23.89 -11.45 -3.18
CA ARG A 132 24.56 -10.13 -3.28
C ARG A 132 25.40 -10.01 -4.53
N MET A 133 26.15 -11.04 -4.91
CA MET A 133 26.96 -11.02 -6.14
C MET A 133 26.11 -10.89 -7.41
N VAL A 134 24.96 -11.55 -7.43
CA VAL A 134 24.00 -11.46 -8.54
C VAL A 134 23.34 -10.09 -8.58
N SER A 135 22.87 -9.55 -7.45
CA SER A 135 22.30 -8.21 -7.35
C SER A 135 23.28 -7.12 -7.78
N ASN A 136 24.55 -7.25 -7.39
CA ASN A 136 25.62 -6.33 -7.76
C ASN A 136 26.13 -6.53 -9.19
N LYS A 137 25.60 -7.50 -9.95
CA LYS A 137 26.03 -7.84 -11.32
C LYS A 137 27.52 -8.20 -11.45
N ILE A 138 28.10 -8.77 -10.39
CA ILE A 138 29.49 -9.24 -10.36
C ILE A 138 29.61 -10.77 -10.48
N ALA A 139 28.48 -11.48 -10.53
CA ALA A 139 28.47 -12.94 -10.70
C ALA A 139 28.87 -13.39 -12.11
N ALA A 140 28.52 -12.60 -13.13
CA ALA A 140 28.91 -12.82 -14.51
C ALA A 140 29.05 -11.47 -15.21
N ILE A 141 30.06 -11.35 -16.08
CA ILE A 141 30.45 -10.08 -16.69
C ILE A 141 30.46 -10.23 -18.21
N ALA A 142 29.87 -9.25 -18.90
CA ALA A 142 30.06 -9.03 -20.33
C ALA A 142 31.16 -7.96 -20.49
N LYS A 143 32.31 -8.32 -21.08
CA LYS A 143 33.44 -7.39 -21.23
C LYS A 143 33.28 -6.44 -22.41
N THR A 144 32.65 -6.90 -23.49
CA THR A 144 32.49 -6.12 -24.72
C THR A 144 31.17 -5.36 -24.74
N GLU A 145 31.22 -4.06 -25.03
CA GLU A 145 30.04 -3.25 -25.35
C GLU A 145 29.64 -3.44 -26.82
N TRP A 146 28.42 -3.96 -27.03
CA TRP A 146 27.89 -4.14 -28.37
C TRP A 146 26.97 -2.99 -28.78
N THR A 147 26.89 -2.72 -30.08
CA THR A 147 25.82 -1.91 -30.67
C THR A 147 24.91 -2.79 -31.50
N VAL A 148 23.60 -2.72 -31.25
CA VAL A 148 22.60 -3.49 -32.01
C VAL A 148 21.75 -2.52 -32.80
N SER A 149 21.73 -2.67 -34.12
CA SER A 149 21.03 -1.76 -35.05
C SER A 149 21.39 -0.28 -34.82
N GLY A 150 22.68 0.01 -34.61
CA GLY A 150 23.20 1.36 -34.35
C GLY A 150 22.91 1.92 -32.95
N SER A 151 22.26 1.16 -32.06
CA SER A 151 21.94 1.60 -30.69
C SER A 151 22.78 0.88 -29.64
N LYS A 152 23.51 1.66 -28.83
CA LYS A 152 24.22 1.18 -27.63
C LYS A 152 23.24 0.65 -26.57
N ALA A 153 22.09 1.29 -26.38
CA ALA A 153 21.08 0.86 -25.41
C ALA A 153 20.53 -0.54 -25.74
N LYS A 154 20.31 -0.83 -27.03
CA LYS A 154 19.89 -2.17 -27.47
C LYS A 154 20.99 -3.22 -27.24
N GLY A 155 22.25 -2.87 -27.47
CA GLY A 155 23.37 -3.77 -27.17
C GLY A 155 23.57 -4.03 -25.67
N GLN A 156 23.41 -3.00 -24.82
CA GLN A 156 23.39 -3.19 -23.37
C GLN A 156 22.27 -4.14 -22.94
N THR A 157 21.09 -4.02 -23.55
CA THR A 157 19.94 -4.89 -23.30
C THR A 157 20.25 -6.34 -23.69
N MET A 158 20.89 -6.53 -24.85
CA MET A 158 21.34 -7.86 -25.31
C MET A 158 22.36 -8.47 -24.34
N ASN A 159 23.37 -7.70 -23.91
CA ASN A 159 24.36 -8.17 -22.94
C ASN A 159 23.73 -8.58 -21.61
N ASN A 160 22.82 -7.75 -21.07
CA ASN A 160 22.11 -8.08 -19.84
C ASN A 160 21.31 -9.38 -19.97
N ARG A 161 20.67 -9.63 -21.12
CA ARG A 161 19.93 -10.87 -21.39
C ARG A 161 20.88 -12.07 -21.48
N ASN A 162 22.02 -11.95 -22.15
CA ASN A 162 23.01 -13.02 -22.27
C ASN A 162 23.61 -13.37 -20.90
N VAL A 163 23.96 -12.36 -20.09
CA VAL A 163 24.41 -12.54 -18.70
C VAL A 163 23.36 -13.29 -17.87
N LYS A 164 22.09 -12.88 -17.96
CA LYS A 164 20.99 -13.53 -17.24
C LYS A 164 20.83 -14.99 -17.66
N LEU A 165 20.92 -15.28 -18.96
CA LEU A 165 20.81 -16.64 -19.49
C LEU A 165 21.98 -17.52 -19.02
N ALA A 166 23.22 -17.02 -19.10
CA ALA A 166 24.41 -17.71 -18.64
C ALA A 166 24.32 -18.03 -17.13
N LEU A 167 23.91 -17.06 -16.32
CA LEU A 167 23.72 -17.26 -14.87
C LEU A 167 22.63 -18.30 -14.58
N ARG A 168 21.48 -18.24 -15.25
CA ARG A 168 20.41 -19.22 -15.07
C ARG A 168 20.85 -20.63 -15.42
N ALA A 169 21.52 -20.80 -16.57
CA ALA A 169 22.04 -22.09 -17.00
C ALA A 169 23.07 -22.64 -16.00
N PHE A 170 24.02 -21.80 -15.57
CA PHE A 170 25.06 -22.19 -14.64
C PHE A 170 24.51 -22.56 -13.26
N ASN A 171 23.57 -21.76 -12.75
CA ASN A 171 22.94 -22.02 -11.46
C ASN A 171 22.15 -23.34 -11.48
N ASN A 172 21.41 -23.61 -12.55
CA ASN A 172 20.68 -24.87 -12.71
C ASN A 172 21.61 -26.09 -12.75
N GLU A 173 22.73 -26.01 -13.49
CA GLU A 173 23.73 -27.09 -13.50
C GLU A 173 24.39 -27.29 -12.13
N CYS A 174 24.65 -26.20 -11.40
CA CYS A 174 25.19 -26.27 -10.05
C CYS A 174 24.20 -26.91 -9.07
N ASP A 175 22.94 -26.49 -9.08
CA ASP A 175 21.92 -27.03 -8.19
C ASP A 175 21.63 -28.51 -8.51
N ALA A 176 21.65 -28.90 -9.80
CA ALA A 176 21.58 -30.29 -10.21
C ALA A 176 22.80 -31.12 -9.75
N ALA A 177 24.01 -30.57 -9.80
CA ALA A 177 25.20 -31.24 -9.29
C ALA A 177 25.14 -31.40 -7.77
N VAL A 178 24.74 -30.33 -7.06
CA VAL A 178 24.58 -30.28 -5.60
C VAL A 178 23.55 -31.29 -5.10
N ALA A 179 22.38 -31.37 -5.75
CA ALA A 179 21.32 -32.31 -5.37
C ALA A 179 21.75 -33.78 -5.48
N ASN A 180 22.77 -34.08 -6.29
CA ASN A 180 23.29 -35.43 -6.51
C ASN A 180 24.59 -35.72 -5.73
N VAL A 181 25.02 -34.82 -4.85
CA VAL A 181 26.22 -35.01 -4.02
C VAL A 181 25.99 -36.15 -3.02
N ARG A 182 26.98 -37.04 -2.95
CA ARG A 182 27.12 -38.12 -1.97
C ARG A 182 28.54 -38.08 -1.40
N TRP A 183 28.72 -38.68 -0.23
CA TRP A 183 30.00 -38.71 0.49
C TRP A 183 31.19 -39.24 -0.33
N ASN A 184 30.93 -40.11 -1.32
CA ASN A 184 31.95 -40.73 -2.16
C ASN A 184 32.16 -40.03 -3.52
N ASN A 185 31.31 -39.07 -3.91
CA ASN A 185 31.35 -38.46 -5.24
C ASN A 185 31.53 -36.93 -5.22
N ALA A 186 31.76 -36.32 -4.05
CA ALA A 186 31.87 -34.87 -3.89
C ALA A 186 32.88 -34.24 -4.87
N ASN A 187 34.08 -34.84 -5.00
CA ASN A 187 35.11 -34.39 -5.94
C ASN A 187 34.66 -34.47 -7.42
N ALA A 188 33.83 -35.46 -7.76
CA ALA A 188 33.28 -35.59 -9.11
C ALA A 188 32.23 -34.51 -9.38
N MET A 189 31.38 -34.19 -8.40
CA MET A 189 30.40 -33.11 -8.52
C MET A 189 31.06 -31.73 -8.59
N GLU A 190 32.15 -31.52 -7.84
CA GLU A 190 32.94 -30.29 -7.96
C GLU A 190 33.51 -30.11 -9.37
N LYS A 191 34.10 -31.17 -9.95
CA LYS A 191 34.56 -31.15 -11.35
C LYS A 191 33.43 -30.88 -12.34
N ARG A 192 32.23 -31.42 -12.09
CA ARG A 192 31.04 -31.16 -12.90
C ARG A 192 30.67 -29.67 -12.90
N ILE A 193 30.73 -29.00 -11.75
CA ILE A 193 30.49 -27.55 -11.63
C ILE A 193 31.52 -26.75 -12.45
N VAL A 194 32.80 -27.11 -12.35
CA VAL A 194 33.87 -26.46 -13.12
C VAL A 194 33.66 -26.66 -14.63
N ASN A 195 33.34 -27.88 -15.05
CA ASN A 195 33.06 -28.19 -16.45
C ASN A 195 31.81 -27.48 -16.98
N ALA A 196 30.78 -27.31 -16.14
CA ALA A 196 29.57 -26.57 -16.51
C ALA A 196 29.90 -25.10 -16.80
N ARG A 197 30.73 -24.46 -15.96
CA ARG A 197 31.24 -23.11 -16.24
C ARG A 197 31.95 -23.07 -17.60
N GLN A 198 32.91 -23.96 -17.83
CA GLN A 198 33.68 -23.95 -19.07
C GLN A 198 32.79 -24.08 -20.31
N GLN A 199 31.78 -24.97 -20.26
CA GLN A 199 30.83 -25.13 -21.36
C GLN A 199 30.01 -23.86 -21.59
N ILE A 200 29.53 -23.22 -20.53
CA ILE A 200 28.72 -21.99 -20.62
C ILE A 200 29.56 -20.82 -21.15
N ASP A 201 30.79 -20.67 -20.66
CA ASP A 201 31.72 -19.64 -21.13
C ASP A 201 32.07 -19.87 -22.61
N ASN A 202 32.27 -21.13 -23.04
CA ASN A 202 32.50 -21.48 -24.44
C ASN A 202 31.30 -21.14 -25.34
N LEU A 203 30.08 -21.47 -24.91
CA LEU A 203 28.85 -21.13 -25.64
C LEU A 203 28.63 -19.62 -25.74
N ASN A 204 29.14 -18.85 -24.78
CA ASN A 204 29.05 -17.41 -24.74
C ASN A 204 30.30 -16.67 -25.24
N ALA A 205 31.29 -17.38 -25.80
CA ALA A 205 32.55 -16.79 -26.24
C ALA A 205 32.35 -15.62 -27.22
N THR A 206 31.42 -15.76 -28.16
CA THR A 206 31.07 -14.69 -29.12
C THR A 206 30.48 -13.45 -28.44
N ASN A 207 29.71 -13.64 -27.37
CA ASN A 207 29.09 -12.56 -26.62
C ASN A 207 30.04 -11.96 -25.56
N ASP A 208 31.22 -12.54 -25.38
CA ASP A 208 32.22 -12.15 -24.37
C ASP A 208 31.64 -12.08 -22.95
N VAL A 209 30.74 -13.03 -22.65
CA VAL A 209 30.13 -13.22 -21.34
C VAL A 209 30.79 -14.39 -20.64
N HIS A 210 31.25 -14.17 -19.41
CA HIS A 210 31.90 -15.20 -18.60
C HIS A 210 31.43 -15.13 -17.15
N ILE A 211 31.35 -16.29 -16.50
CA ILE A 211 31.11 -16.38 -15.05
C ILE A 211 32.39 -15.99 -14.31
N THR A 212 32.28 -15.24 -13.21
CA THR A 212 33.47 -14.80 -12.45
C THR A 212 34.05 -15.92 -11.58
N ASP A 213 35.37 -15.89 -11.37
CA ASP A 213 36.07 -16.88 -10.54
C ASP A 213 35.58 -16.88 -9.09
N GLU A 214 35.27 -15.70 -8.56
CA GLU A 214 34.72 -15.55 -7.23
C GLU A 214 33.36 -16.26 -7.10
N TYR A 215 32.50 -16.13 -8.10
CA TYR A 215 31.18 -16.76 -8.08
C TYR A 215 31.30 -18.28 -8.18
N LEU A 216 32.22 -18.78 -9.03
CA LEU A 216 32.55 -20.20 -9.10
C LEU A 216 33.07 -20.71 -7.74
N LYS A 217 33.97 -19.98 -7.08
CA LYS A 217 34.51 -20.36 -5.76
C LYS A 217 33.39 -20.51 -4.73
N ARG A 218 32.42 -19.59 -4.71
CA ARG A 218 31.25 -19.68 -3.82
C ARG A 218 30.40 -20.93 -4.13
N LYS A 219 30.15 -21.24 -5.40
CA LYS A 219 29.43 -22.48 -5.79
C LYS A 219 30.19 -23.76 -5.41
N ARG A 220 31.52 -23.79 -5.57
CA ARG A 220 32.37 -24.94 -5.20
C ARG A 220 32.49 -25.18 -3.69
N SER A 221 32.41 -24.12 -2.88
CA SER A 221 32.43 -24.26 -1.42
C SER A 221 31.21 -25.02 -0.87
N PHE A 222 30.13 -25.10 -1.63
CA PHE A 222 28.85 -25.69 -1.22
C PHE A 222 28.97 -27.22 -1.00
N PRO A 223 29.42 -28.06 -1.96
CA PRO A 223 29.58 -29.51 -1.76
C PRO A 223 30.42 -29.93 -0.54
N CYS A 224 31.48 -29.17 -0.23
CA CYS A 224 32.34 -29.48 0.92
C CYS A 224 31.65 -29.29 2.27
N THR A 225 30.66 -28.40 2.35
CA THR A 225 29.89 -28.15 3.57
C THR A 225 28.72 -29.13 3.76
N LEU A 226 28.31 -29.85 2.71
CA LEU A 226 27.12 -30.73 2.70
C LEU A 226 27.29 -32.09 3.39
N THR A 227 28.48 -32.45 3.85
CA THR A 227 28.70 -33.77 4.46
C THR A 227 29.20 -33.61 5.90
N PRO A 228 28.35 -33.82 6.93
CA PRO A 228 28.77 -33.76 8.33
C PRO A 228 29.85 -34.80 8.69
N ALA A 229 30.06 -35.81 7.83
CA ALA A 229 31.10 -36.81 7.95
C ALA A 229 32.47 -36.41 7.37
N ILE A 230 32.64 -35.20 6.79
CA ILE A 230 33.93 -34.74 6.25
C ILE A 230 34.39 -33.42 6.87
N PRO A 231 34.69 -33.34 8.20
CA PRO A 231 35.34 -32.16 8.75
C PRO A 231 36.84 -32.06 8.39
N ALA A 232 37.48 -33.18 8.01
CA ALA A 232 38.94 -33.30 8.07
C ALA A 232 39.72 -33.12 6.75
N ARG A 233 39.05 -32.94 5.58
CA ARG A 233 39.76 -32.80 4.29
C ARG A 233 39.46 -31.55 3.47
N CYS A 234 38.40 -30.79 3.79
CA CYS A 234 38.13 -29.57 3.03
C CYS A 234 38.78 -28.30 3.62
N SER A 235 39.20 -28.32 4.89
CA SER A 235 39.96 -27.24 5.54
C SER A 235 41.42 -27.12 5.08
N THR A 236 41.92 -28.08 4.28
CA THR A 236 43.34 -28.12 3.85
C THR A 236 43.68 -27.24 2.65
N TRP A 237 42.71 -26.62 1.98
CA TRP A 237 42.98 -25.86 0.75
C TRP A 237 43.35 -24.38 0.95
N GLU A 238 43.10 -23.79 2.12
CA GLU A 238 43.61 -22.44 2.44
C GLU A 238 45.09 -22.43 2.89
N ARG A 239 45.73 -23.60 3.03
CA ARG A 239 47.13 -23.70 3.47
C ARG A 239 48.12 -24.06 2.35
N PHE A 240 47.67 -24.19 1.10
CA PHE A 240 48.52 -24.60 -0.05
C PHE A 240 48.72 -23.53 -1.13
N LEU A 241 48.30 -22.28 -0.87
CA LEU A 241 48.60 -21.12 -1.74
C LEU A 241 49.29 -20.00 -0.95
N ARG A 242 50.38 -20.36 -0.27
CA ARG A 242 51.54 -19.51 -0.02
C ARG A 242 52.79 -20.28 -0.41
#